data_AF-W4M5H7-F1
#
_entry.id   AF-W4M5H7-F1
#
_cell.length_a   1.000
_cell.length_b   1.000
_cell.length_c   1.000
_cell.angle_alpha   90.00
_cell.angle_beta   90.00
_cell.angle_gamma   90.00
#
_symmetry.space_group_name_H-M   'P 1'
#
loop_
_entity.id
_entity.type
_entity.pdbx_description
1 polymer ?
#
loop_
_entity_poly.entity_id
_entity_poly.type
_entity_poly.pdbx_seq_one_letter_code
_entity_poly.pdbx_strand_id
1 'polypeptide(L)'
;MSTAQPHDLLEPKAEWMSLPETLASGFLPPGVHVAKLDAIIEHFGVATPRRVVLAGRLRELLHLAQATEYLQRAFVFGSFVTDVPFPRDLDVFLLMQAGFDRVFQSLPPDQRKVFEHEQAQLVFEADIFWATEAIGADELTAWLSVYQLSRELVPRGIVEVERDD
;
A
#
# COMPACT_ATOMS: atom_id res chain seq x y z
N MET A 1 -14.30 -46.73 -23.64
CA MET A 1 -14.93 -45.41 -23.42
C MET A 1 -15.11 -45.24 -21.93
N SER A 2 -14.22 -44.46 -21.29
CA SER A 2 -14.37 -44.03 -19.91
C SER A 2 -13.97 -42.57 -19.87
N THR A 3 -14.94 -41.73 -19.55
CA THR A 3 -14.89 -40.26 -19.56
C THR A 3 -14.04 -39.75 -18.40
N ALA A 4 -13.00 -38.97 -18.73
CA ALA A 4 -12.26 -38.20 -17.74
C ALA A 4 -13.20 -37.19 -17.05
N GLN A 5 -13.06 -37.03 -15.73
CA GLN A 5 -13.82 -36.07 -14.94
C GLN A 5 -13.24 -34.64 -15.10
N PRO A 6 -14.09 -33.58 -15.08
CA PRO A 6 -13.68 -32.21 -15.33
C PRO A 6 -13.30 -31.49 -14.03
N HIS A 7 -12.27 -31.97 -13.32
CA HIS A 7 -11.83 -31.30 -12.09
C HIS A 7 -10.32 -30.99 -12.01
N ASP A 8 -9.61 -31.14 -13.14
CA ASP A 8 -8.22 -30.68 -13.31
C ASP A 8 -8.16 -29.27 -13.92
N LEU A 9 -8.84 -28.33 -13.28
CA LEU A 9 -8.52 -26.90 -13.38
C LEU A 9 -8.16 -26.42 -11.98
N LEU A 10 -7.12 -27.03 -11.41
CA LEU A 10 -6.39 -26.40 -10.32
C LEU A 10 -5.60 -25.27 -10.95
N GLU A 11 -6.15 -24.06 -10.85
CA GLU A 11 -5.42 -22.83 -11.13
C GLU A 11 -4.11 -22.84 -10.33
N PRO A 12 -2.99 -22.39 -10.92
CA PRO A 12 -1.70 -22.51 -10.29
C PRO A 12 -1.68 -21.68 -9.00
N LYS A 13 -1.45 -22.38 -7.89
CA LYS A 13 -1.17 -21.90 -6.53
C LYS A 13 0.12 -21.04 -6.44
N ALA A 14 0.54 -20.39 -7.53
CA ALA A 14 1.80 -19.65 -7.69
C ALA A 14 1.60 -18.14 -7.91
N GLU A 15 0.38 -17.65 -8.18
CA GLU A 15 0.14 -16.23 -8.50
C GLU A 15 -0.03 -15.31 -7.29
N TRP A 16 -0.01 -15.84 -6.06
CA TRP A 16 -0.25 -15.04 -4.84
C TRP A 16 1.03 -14.42 -4.23
N MET A 17 2.20 -14.63 -4.85
CA MET A 17 3.48 -14.12 -4.32
C MET A 17 4.12 -13.03 -5.19
N SER A 18 3.50 -12.66 -6.32
CA SER A 18 4.04 -11.63 -7.22
C SER A 18 2.94 -10.64 -7.56
N LEU A 19 3.26 -9.35 -7.49
CA LEU A 19 2.36 -8.30 -7.95
C LEU A 19 2.02 -8.53 -9.43
N PRO A 20 0.76 -8.30 -9.85
CA PRO A 20 0.42 -8.41 -11.25
C PRO A 20 1.16 -7.35 -12.06
N GLU A 21 1.47 -7.70 -13.31
CA GLU A 21 2.00 -6.73 -14.27
C GLU A 21 1.03 -5.56 -14.45
N THR A 22 1.58 -4.39 -14.72
CA THR A 22 0.79 -3.21 -15.07
C THR A 22 0.09 -3.42 -16.41
N LEU A 23 -1.12 -2.86 -16.50
CA LEU A 23 -1.89 -2.78 -17.73
C LEU A 23 -1.18 -1.85 -18.73
N ALA A 24 -1.60 -1.87 -20.00
CA ALA A 24 -1.10 -0.94 -21.01
C ALA A 24 -1.31 0.55 -20.66
N SER A 25 -2.21 0.86 -19.72
CA SER A 25 -2.39 2.20 -19.15
C SER A 25 -1.31 2.61 -18.14
N GLY A 26 -0.43 1.69 -17.74
CA GLY A 26 0.56 1.86 -16.70
C GLY A 26 0.02 1.69 -15.27
N PHE A 27 -1.24 1.28 -15.11
CA PHE A 27 -1.84 1.01 -13.80
C PHE A 27 -1.83 -0.49 -13.49
N LEU A 28 -1.77 -0.83 -12.20
CA LEU A 28 -2.16 -2.17 -11.78
C LEU A 28 -3.62 -2.46 -12.15
N PRO A 29 -3.98 -3.73 -12.45
CA PRO A 29 -5.37 -4.14 -12.58
C PRO A 29 -6.20 -3.66 -11.37
N PRO A 30 -7.46 -3.21 -11.54
CA PRO A 30 -8.29 -2.78 -10.42
C PRO A 30 -8.40 -3.86 -9.32
N GLY A 31 -8.32 -3.45 -8.07
CA GLY A 31 -8.29 -4.35 -6.91
C GLY A 31 -7.26 -3.96 -5.85
N VAL A 32 -7.35 -4.60 -4.69
CA VAL A 32 -6.32 -4.54 -3.65
C VAL A 32 -5.41 -5.76 -3.81
N HIS A 33 -4.14 -5.51 -4.11
CA HIS A 33 -3.12 -6.56 -4.30
C HIS A 33 -2.27 -6.67 -3.06
N VAL A 34 -2.19 -7.85 -2.45
CA VAL A 34 -1.34 -8.05 -1.27
C VAL A 34 0.07 -8.42 -1.71
N ALA A 35 1.09 -7.75 -1.17
CA ALA A 35 2.49 -8.07 -1.45
C ALA A 35 3.42 -7.67 -0.31
N LYS A 36 4.53 -8.40 -0.17
CA LYS A 36 5.63 -8.01 0.73
C LYS A 36 6.26 -6.70 0.30
N LEU A 37 6.71 -5.90 1.27
CA LEU A 37 7.40 -4.64 1.01
C LEU A 37 8.57 -4.79 0.03
N ASP A 38 9.36 -5.85 0.16
CA ASP A 38 10.48 -6.10 -0.75
C ASP A 38 10.01 -6.37 -2.19
N ALA A 39 8.91 -7.09 -2.39
CA ALA A 39 8.33 -7.30 -3.72
C ALA A 39 7.76 -6.00 -4.33
N ILE A 40 7.16 -5.14 -3.49
CA ILE A 40 6.70 -3.81 -3.90
C ILE A 40 7.89 -2.95 -4.36
N ILE A 41 8.97 -2.95 -3.59
CA ILE A 41 10.18 -2.18 -3.90
C ILE A 41 10.89 -2.75 -5.14
N GLU A 42 10.96 -4.07 -5.28
CA GLU A 42 11.55 -4.71 -6.47
C GLU A 42 10.77 -4.33 -7.74
N HIS A 43 9.43 -4.36 -7.67
CA HIS A 43 8.58 -4.06 -8.82
C HIS A 43 8.54 -2.56 -9.15
N PHE A 44 8.37 -1.67 -8.16
CA PHE A 44 8.15 -0.23 -8.38
C PHE A 44 9.34 0.67 -7.98
N GLY A 45 10.23 0.21 -7.14
CA GLY A 45 11.22 1.06 -6.46
C GLY A 45 12.55 1.23 -7.18
N VAL A 46 12.85 0.46 -8.22
CA VAL A 46 14.24 0.33 -8.73
C VAL A 46 14.53 1.03 -10.06
N ALA A 47 13.50 1.33 -10.86
CA ALA A 47 13.69 1.72 -12.26
C ALA A 47 14.35 3.09 -12.47
N THR A 48 14.22 4.02 -11.52
CA THR A 48 14.80 5.37 -11.61
C THR A 48 15.37 5.81 -10.26
N PRO A 49 16.35 6.74 -10.24
CA PRO A 49 16.85 7.30 -8.98
C PRO A 49 15.75 7.89 -8.10
N ARG A 50 14.71 8.47 -8.71
CA ARG A 50 13.55 8.99 -7.99
C ARG A 50 12.79 7.87 -7.27
N ARG A 51 12.53 6.77 -7.96
CA ARG A 51 11.86 5.59 -7.38
C ARG A 51 12.69 4.98 -6.25
N VAL A 52 14.03 4.95 -6.39
CA VAL A 52 14.92 4.43 -5.33
C VAL A 52 14.83 5.29 -4.07
N VAL A 53 14.80 6.63 -4.21
CA VAL A 53 14.62 7.54 -3.08
C VAL A 53 13.27 7.32 -2.40
N LEU A 54 12.18 7.26 -3.17
CA LEU A 54 10.85 7.03 -2.61
C LEU A 54 10.72 5.63 -1.99
N ALA A 55 11.35 4.60 -2.55
CA ALA A 55 11.36 3.25 -1.98
C ALA A 55 12.08 3.21 -0.62
N GLY A 56 13.22 3.91 -0.48
CA GLY A 56 13.90 4.05 0.80
C GLY A 56 13.04 4.74 1.85
N ARG A 57 12.31 5.78 1.45
CA ARG A 57 11.36 6.47 2.35
C ARG A 57 10.15 5.62 2.68
N LEU A 58 9.62 4.86 1.71
CA LEU A 58 8.55 3.89 1.91
C LEU A 58 8.91 2.90 3.02
N ARG A 59 10.14 2.37 2.96
CA ARG A 59 10.67 1.46 3.97
C ARG A 59 10.76 2.12 5.34
N GLU A 60 11.29 3.33 5.41
CA GLU A 60 11.43 4.04 6.68
C GLU A 60 10.08 4.38 7.33
N LEU A 61 9.11 4.93 6.58
CA LEU A 61 7.81 5.24 7.19
C LEU A 61 7.09 3.98 7.67
N LEU A 62 7.19 2.86 6.94
CA LEU A 62 6.52 1.62 7.32
C LEU A 62 7.19 1.01 8.54
N HIS A 63 8.52 1.08 8.62
CA HIS A 63 9.26 0.70 9.82
C HIS A 63 8.81 1.49 11.05
N LEU A 64 8.72 2.83 10.93
CA LEU A 64 8.27 3.69 12.03
C LEU A 64 6.80 3.46 12.41
N ALA A 65 5.92 3.24 11.42
CA ALA A 65 4.51 2.91 11.65
C ALA A 65 4.36 1.56 12.38
N GLN A 66 5.09 0.53 11.94
CA GLN A 66 5.12 -0.79 12.58
C GLN A 66 5.66 -0.72 14.01
N ALA A 67 6.71 0.08 14.24
CA ALA A 67 7.30 0.28 15.56
C ALA A 67 6.38 0.96 16.58
N THR A 68 5.21 1.46 16.16
CA THR A 68 4.17 1.89 17.11
C THR A 68 3.48 0.70 17.79
N GLU A 69 3.55 -0.50 17.21
CA GLU A 69 2.76 -1.69 17.57
C GLU A 69 1.24 -1.56 17.33
N TYR A 70 0.76 -0.39 16.90
CA TYR A 70 -0.66 -0.15 16.60
C TYR A 70 -1.00 -0.31 15.13
N LEU A 71 -0.03 -0.36 14.21
CA LEU A 71 -0.33 -0.56 12.79
C LEU A 71 -1.07 -1.88 12.60
N GLN A 72 -2.19 -1.88 11.86
CA GLN A 72 -2.96 -3.08 11.52
C GLN A 72 -2.81 -3.42 10.04
N ARG A 73 -3.00 -2.44 9.15
CA ARG A 73 -2.91 -2.61 7.69
C ARG A 73 -2.28 -1.37 7.07
N ALA A 74 -1.50 -1.55 6.01
CA ALA A 74 -0.91 -0.45 5.25
C ALA A 74 -1.19 -0.63 3.76
N PHE A 75 -1.62 0.44 3.10
CA PHE A 75 -1.96 0.43 1.69
C PHE A 75 -1.17 1.53 0.97
N VAL A 76 -0.51 1.18 -0.13
CA VAL A 76 0.22 2.09 -1.00
C VAL A 76 -0.57 2.26 -2.29
N PHE A 77 -0.77 3.51 -2.69
CA PHE A 77 -1.53 3.85 -3.88
C PHE A 77 -0.88 5.01 -4.64
N GLY A 78 -1.64 5.60 -5.56
CA GLY A 78 -1.19 6.76 -6.31
C GLY A 78 -0.06 6.44 -7.26
N SER A 79 0.79 7.43 -7.54
CA SER A 79 1.72 7.34 -8.68
C SER A 79 2.89 6.38 -8.48
N PHE A 80 3.25 6.06 -7.23
CA PHE A 80 4.36 5.15 -6.93
C PHE A 80 4.11 3.73 -7.45
N VAL A 81 2.90 3.20 -7.28
CA VAL A 81 2.49 1.84 -7.71
C VAL A 81 1.92 1.80 -9.15
N THR A 82 2.52 2.59 -10.04
CA THR A 82 2.19 2.65 -11.48
C THR A 82 3.49 2.59 -12.29
N ASP A 83 3.42 2.64 -13.62
CA ASP A 83 4.59 2.74 -14.50
C ASP A 83 5.13 4.16 -14.69
N VAL A 84 4.54 5.17 -14.06
CA VAL A 84 4.99 6.57 -14.22
C VAL A 84 6.45 6.68 -13.78
N PRO A 85 7.43 7.02 -14.64
CA PRO A 85 8.85 6.87 -14.30
C PRO A 85 9.32 7.75 -13.13
N PHE A 86 8.63 8.88 -12.91
CA PHE A 86 8.93 9.87 -11.88
C PHE A 86 7.69 10.16 -11.01
N PRO A 87 7.35 9.25 -10.07
CA PRO A 87 6.30 9.52 -9.09
C PRO A 87 6.64 10.76 -8.24
N ARG A 88 5.61 11.55 -7.94
CA ARG A 88 5.78 12.83 -7.22
C ARG A 88 5.99 12.62 -5.74
N ASP A 89 5.28 11.68 -5.14
CA ASP A 89 5.16 11.48 -3.70
C ASP A 89 4.74 10.02 -3.45
N LEU A 90 4.75 9.63 -2.18
CA LEU A 90 4.15 8.38 -1.71
C LEU A 90 2.73 8.67 -1.24
N ASP A 91 1.74 7.96 -1.76
CA ASP A 91 0.38 7.99 -1.22
C ASP A 91 0.16 6.72 -0.39
N VAL A 92 -0.10 6.89 0.92
CA VAL A 92 -0.22 5.77 1.86
C VAL A 92 -1.44 5.92 2.76
N PHE A 93 -2.20 4.85 2.94
CA PHE A 93 -3.25 4.75 3.94
C PHE A 93 -2.87 3.73 5.01
N LEU A 94 -2.92 4.14 6.28
CA LEU A 94 -2.61 3.31 7.44
C LEU A 94 -3.88 3.06 8.26
N LEU A 95 -4.27 1.80 8.40
CA LEU A 95 -5.28 1.40 9.38
C LEU A 95 -4.55 1.05 10.68
N MET A 96 -4.89 1.77 11.75
CA MET A 96 -4.34 1.60 13.09
C MET A 96 -5.34 0.89 13.99
N GLN A 97 -4.85 0.22 15.03
CA GLN A 97 -5.70 -0.42 16.02
C GLN A 97 -6.53 0.62 16.78
N ALA A 98 -7.72 0.22 17.22
CA ALA A 98 -8.55 1.05 18.09
C ALA A 98 -7.77 1.57 19.32
N GLY A 99 -7.93 2.86 19.64
CA GLY A 99 -7.24 3.51 20.76
C GLY A 99 -5.89 4.16 20.42
N PHE A 100 -5.40 4.00 19.19
CA PHE A 100 -4.18 4.69 18.72
C PHE A 100 -4.26 6.22 18.87
N ASP A 101 -5.44 6.80 18.66
CA ASP A 101 -5.74 8.23 18.84
C ASP A 101 -5.39 8.74 20.25
N ARG A 102 -5.49 7.89 21.27
CA ARG A 102 -5.23 8.25 22.67
C ARG A 102 -3.74 8.24 23.02
N VAL A 103 -2.94 7.46 22.28
CA VAL A 103 -1.50 7.31 22.52
C VAL A 103 -0.65 8.12 21.55
N PHE A 104 -1.26 8.70 20.50
CA PHE A 104 -0.59 9.53 19.50
C PHE A 104 0.34 10.59 20.09
N GLN A 105 -0.12 11.33 21.11
CA GLN A 105 0.66 12.39 21.76
C GLN A 105 1.85 11.85 22.57
N SER A 106 1.81 10.59 22.98
CA SER A 106 2.90 9.91 23.70
C SER A 106 3.88 9.19 22.80
N LEU A 107 3.62 9.10 21.48
CA LEU A 107 4.56 8.49 20.55
C LEU A 107 5.91 9.23 20.58
N PRO A 108 7.04 8.52 20.42
CA PRO A 108 8.32 9.13 20.12
C PRO A 108 8.22 10.11 18.94
N PRO A 109 8.95 11.25 18.96
CA PRO A 109 8.86 12.25 17.90
C PRO A 109 9.07 11.69 16.49
N ASP A 110 9.97 10.72 16.32
CA ASP A 110 10.24 10.13 15.00
C ASP A 110 9.08 9.29 14.47
N GLN A 111 8.37 8.57 15.34
CA GLN A 111 7.15 7.84 14.95
C GLN A 111 5.99 8.80 14.66
N ARG A 112 5.85 9.87 15.45
CA ARG A 112 4.74 10.83 15.30
C ARG A 112 4.75 11.53 13.94
N LYS A 113 5.93 11.82 13.38
CA LYS A 113 6.10 12.44 12.06
C LYS A 113 5.39 11.69 10.93
N VAL A 114 5.21 10.37 11.06
CA VAL A 114 4.47 9.55 10.09
C VAL A 114 2.99 9.94 10.03
N PHE A 115 2.42 10.39 11.14
CA PHE A 115 0.98 10.60 11.30
C PHE A 115 0.59 12.09 11.28
N GLU A 116 1.57 12.99 11.21
CA GLU A 116 1.40 14.44 11.08
C GLU A 116 1.65 14.85 9.63
N HIS A 117 0.59 15.27 8.92
CA HIS A 117 0.63 15.52 7.47
C HIS A 117 1.81 16.38 7.00
N GLU A 118 2.07 17.52 7.66
CA GLU A 118 3.17 18.42 7.30
C GLU A 118 4.54 17.77 7.49
N GLN A 119 4.72 16.98 8.56
CA GLN A 119 5.96 16.27 8.82
C GLN A 119 6.14 15.10 7.85
N ALA A 120 5.06 14.38 7.54
CA ALA A 120 5.06 13.28 6.59
C ALA A 120 5.50 13.74 5.20
N GLN A 121 4.96 14.87 4.75
CA GLN A 121 5.35 15.50 3.49
C GLN A 121 6.81 15.98 3.51
N LEU A 122 7.25 16.63 4.58
CA LEU A 122 8.62 17.16 4.66
C LEU A 122 9.70 16.06 4.74
N VAL A 123 9.45 15.00 5.51
CA VAL A 123 10.45 13.98 5.82
C VAL A 123 10.41 12.82 4.82
N PHE A 124 9.21 12.38 4.44
CA PHE A 124 9.01 11.20 3.61
C PHE A 124 8.53 11.53 2.19
N GLU A 125 8.24 12.80 1.86
CA GLU A 125 7.56 13.18 0.62
C GLU A 125 6.32 12.31 0.39
N ALA A 126 5.50 12.21 1.44
CA ALA A 126 4.36 11.30 1.50
C ALA A 126 3.07 12.01 1.94
N ASP A 127 2.00 11.72 1.21
CA ASP A 127 0.62 11.95 1.63
C ASP A 127 0.12 10.73 2.41
N ILE A 128 0.14 10.85 3.74
CA ILE A 128 -0.27 9.78 4.65
C ILE A 128 -1.65 10.08 5.21
N PHE A 129 -2.59 9.18 4.92
CA PHE A 129 -3.91 9.12 5.52
C PHE A 129 -3.90 8.01 6.57
N TRP A 130 -4.57 8.23 7.70
CA TRP A 130 -4.72 7.16 8.68
C TRP A 130 -6.06 7.24 9.39
N ALA A 131 -6.53 6.07 9.81
CA ALA A 131 -7.72 5.92 10.64
C ALA A 131 -7.51 4.79 11.63
N THR A 132 -8.39 4.67 12.60
CA THR A 132 -8.41 3.49 13.47
C THR A 132 -9.47 2.50 12.98
N GLU A 133 -9.38 1.24 13.41
CA GLU A 133 -10.40 0.20 13.17
C GLU A 133 -11.83 0.62 13.57
N ALA A 134 -11.98 1.67 14.37
CA ALA A 134 -13.28 2.23 14.72
C ALA A 134 -14.11 2.73 13.52
N ILE A 135 -13.50 2.97 12.35
CA ILE A 135 -14.24 3.33 11.13
C ILE A 135 -15.11 2.17 10.59
N GLY A 136 -14.77 0.93 10.94
CA GLY A 136 -15.48 -0.26 10.46
C GLY A 136 -15.14 -0.66 9.02
N ALA A 137 -15.53 -1.89 8.66
CA ALA A 137 -15.17 -2.50 7.38
C ALA A 137 -15.83 -1.84 6.17
N ASP A 138 -17.06 -1.36 6.30
CA ASP A 138 -17.80 -0.72 5.21
C ASP A 138 -17.16 0.63 4.83
N GLU A 139 -16.82 1.45 5.82
CA GLU A 139 -16.16 2.74 5.60
C GLU A 139 -14.75 2.55 5.03
N LEU A 140 -14.00 1.58 5.55
CA LEU A 140 -12.71 1.20 4.99
C LEU A 140 -12.85 0.82 3.51
N THR A 141 -13.83 -0.02 3.17
CA THR A 141 -14.09 -0.43 1.78
C THR A 141 -14.43 0.77 0.89
N ALA A 142 -15.23 1.71 1.40
CA ALA A 142 -15.56 2.94 0.68
C ALA A 142 -14.30 3.80 0.41
N TRP A 143 -13.41 3.95 1.40
CA TRP A 143 -12.18 4.73 1.25
C TRP A 143 -11.21 4.08 0.26
N LEU A 144 -10.98 2.77 0.37
CA LEU A 144 -10.14 2.03 -0.58
C LEU A 144 -10.70 2.10 -2.01
N SER A 145 -12.03 2.20 -2.17
CA SER A 145 -12.64 2.37 -3.49
C SER A 145 -12.30 3.74 -4.10
N VAL A 146 -12.20 4.79 -3.27
CA VAL A 146 -11.78 6.13 -3.73
C VAL A 146 -10.29 6.14 -4.11
N TYR A 147 -9.42 5.51 -3.33
CA TYR A 147 -7.98 5.47 -3.61
C TYR A 147 -7.63 4.68 -4.90
N GLN A 148 -8.49 3.74 -5.28
CA GLN A 148 -8.44 3.01 -6.55
C GLN A 148 -8.88 3.82 -7.78
N LEU A 149 -9.16 5.12 -7.64
CA LEU A 149 -9.45 6.00 -8.78
C LEU A 149 -8.25 6.90 -9.12
N SER A 150 -7.93 7.04 -10.40
CA SER A 150 -7.03 8.09 -10.88
C SER A 150 -7.69 9.47 -10.81
N ARG A 151 -6.91 10.54 -11.10
CA ARG A 151 -7.45 11.90 -11.19
C ARG A 151 -8.51 12.05 -12.30
N GLU A 152 -8.38 11.23 -13.34
CA GLU A 152 -9.28 11.11 -14.48
C GLU A 152 -10.40 10.09 -14.24
N LEU A 153 -10.56 9.63 -13.00
CA LEU A 153 -11.56 8.63 -12.57
C LEU A 153 -11.40 7.26 -13.25
N VAL A 154 -10.18 6.92 -13.66
CA VAL A 154 -9.88 5.59 -14.20
C VAL A 154 -9.61 4.63 -13.03
N PRO A 155 -10.29 3.47 -12.97
CA PRO A 155 -9.98 2.44 -11.97
C PRO A 155 -8.55 1.93 -12.09
N ARG A 156 -7.88 1.75 -10.96
CA ARG A 156 -6.51 1.24 -10.83
C ARG A 156 -6.37 0.40 -9.57
N GLY A 157 -5.44 -0.55 -9.59
CA GLY A 157 -5.08 -1.31 -8.42
C GLY A 157 -4.34 -0.48 -7.38
N ILE A 158 -4.44 -0.90 -6.13
CA ILE A 158 -3.61 -0.43 -5.01
C ILE A 158 -2.95 -1.64 -4.34
N VAL A 159 -1.94 -1.40 -3.52
CA VAL A 159 -1.18 -2.49 -2.91
C VAL A 159 -1.33 -2.46 -1.40
N GLU A 160 -1.79 -3.55 -0.82
CA GLU A 160 -1.70 -3.79 0.62
C GLU A 160 -0.35 -4.42 0.95
N VAL A 161 0.35 -3.86 1.94
CA VAL A 161 1.64 -4.39 2.40
C VAL A 161 1.37 -5.57 3.32
N GLU A 162 1.84 -6.75 2.92
CA GLU A 162 1.82 -7.96 3.75
C GLU A 162 2.66 -7.74 5.01
N ARG A 163 2.15 -8.18 6.16
CA ARG A 163 2.91 -8.15 7.42
C ARG A 163 3.78 -9.38 7.51
N ASP A 164 5.02 -9.20 7.96
CA ASP A 164 5.81 -10.31 8.45
C ASP A 164 5.28 -10.65 9.86
N ASP A 165 4.58 -11.78 9.97
CA ASP A 165 4.10 -12.35 11.25
C ASP A 165 5.25 -12.85 12.14
#